data_AF-G4TUR5-F1
#
_entry.id   AF-G4TUR5-F1
#
_cell.length_a   1.000
_cell.length_b   1.000
_cell.length_c   1.000
_cell.angle_alpha   90.00
_cell.angle_beta   90.00
_cell.angle_gamma   90.00
#
_symmetry.space_group_name_H-M   'P 1'
#
loop_
_entity.id
_entity.type
_entity.pdbx_description
1 polymer ?
#
loop_
_entity_poly.entity_id
_entity_poly.type
_entity_poly.pdbx_seq_one_letter_code
_entity_poly.pdbx_strand_id
1 'polypeptide(L)'
;MFRCGAGLLVHILISEGFHGEGIDIRARKSWKQYPPETQSHLHVHGIDPTASSYPPSDIFPPGCFLIGNHADELSPWLPITAALSNGVSYLSIPCCSWALDQKFHRNDKSTFPPLQWPIHDEERRFEERLGDTKKSTYGAYLCWLMALSRECGFALESETLRIPSTRNWVIIGRAKPGNTIGKERAQEFHSQVVARGLFKTRQGANSHS
;
A
#
# COMPACT_ATOMS: atom_id res chain seq x y z
N MET A 1 9.71 -2.35 1.60
CA MET A 1 8.74 -2.96 0.65
C MET A 1 7.81 -3.89 1.39
N PHE A 2 6.50 -3.64 1.32
CA PHE A 2 5.46 -4.49 1.93
C PHE A 2 5.05 -5.60 0.97
N ARG A 3 4.95 -6.84 1.48
CA ARG A 3 4.67 -8.06 0.72
C ARG A 3 5.69 -8.28 -0.39
N CYS A 4 6.96 -8.40 -0.01
CA CYS A 4 8.08 -8.54 -0.95
C CYS A 4 8.05 -9.86 -1.76
N GLY A 5 7.20 -10.82 -1.38
CA GLY A 5 6.91 -12.01 -2.17
C GLY A 5 8.18 -12.80 -2.48
N ALA A 6 8.44 -13.05 -3.76
CA ALA A 6 9.60 -13.81 -4.20
C ALA A 6 10.95 -13.16 -3.84
N GLY A 7 10.98 -11.87 -3.46
CA GLY A 7 12.21 -11.13 -3.14
C GLY A 7 12.90 -10.50 -4.35
N LEU A 8 12.41 -10.73 -5.58
CA LEU A 8 13.06 -10.25 -6.81
C LEU A 8 13.24 -8.73 -6.86
N LEU A 9 12.21 -7.96 -6.54
CA LEU A 9 12.31 -6.51 -6.59
C LEU A 9 13.26 -5.97 -5.51
N VAL A 10 13.31 -6.61 -4.34
CA VAL A 10 14.28 -6.27 -3.29
C VAL A 10 15.69 -6.52 -3.81
N HIS A 11 15.93 -7.70 -4.38
CA HIS A 11 17.22 -8.05 -4.99
C HIS A 11 17.67 -7.03 -6.03
N ILE A 12 16.79 -6.64 -6.96
CA ILE A 12 17.09 -5.64 -7.98
C ILE A 12 17.47 -4.32 -7.33
N LEU A 13 16.66 -3.81 -6.41
CA LEU A 13 16.92 -2.53 -5.75
C LEU A 13 18.24 -2.52 -4.97
N ILE A 14 18.52 -3.57 -4.20
CA ILE A 14 19.80 -3.73 -3.49
C ILE A 14 20.97 -3.77 -4.49
N SER A 15 20.83 -4.51 -5.59
CA SER A 15 21.88 -4.62 -6.62
C SER A 15 22.16 -3.30 -7.34
N GLU A 16 21.16 -2.42 -7.43
CA GLU A 16 21.27 -1.06 -7.97
C GLU A 16 21.76 -0.04 -6.92
N GLY A 17 22.12 -0.48 -5.71
CA GLY A 17 22.68 0.36 -4.65
C GLY A 17 21.63 1.06 -3.76
N PHE A 18 20.35 0.73 -3.90
CA PHE A 18 19.33 1.19 -2.95
C PHE A 18 19.46 0.43 -1.63
N HIS A 19 19.21 1.13 -0.53
CA HIS A 19 19.18 0.52 0.81
C HIS A 19 17.72 0.38 1.23
N GLY A 20 17.30 -0.80 1.64
CA GLY A 20 15.93 -0.99 2.12
C GLY A 20 15.57 -2.44 2.42
N GLU A 21 14.41 -2.60 3.06
CA GLU A 21 13.97 -3.88 3.59
C GLU A 21 12.76 -4.44 2.82
N GLY A 22 12.73 -5.76 2.64
CA GLY A 22 11.63 -6.51 2.05
C GLY A 22 10.92 -7.37 3.08
N ILE A 23 9.65 -7.08 3.36
CA ILE A 23 8.87 -7.80 4.37
C ILE A 23 7.79 -8.65 3.70
N ASP A 24 7.67 -9.93 4.10
CA ASP A 24 6.54 -10.80 3.74
C ASP A 24 6.07 -11.60 4.96
N ILE A 25 4.81 -12.05 4.97
CA ILE A 25 4.27 -12.85 6.08
C ILE A 25 4.87 -14.27 6.14
N ARG A 26 5.62 -14.70 5.12
CA ARG A 26 6.33 -15.98 5.09
C ARG A 26 7.55 -15.92 4.19
N ALA A 27 8.59 -16.64 4.57
CA ALA A 27 9.76 -16.85 3.72
C ALA A 27 9.37 -17.59 2.43
N ARG A 28 9.98 -17.22 1.31
CA ARG A 28 9.78 -17.92 0.02
C ARG A 28 10.99 -18.76 -0.33
N LYS A 29 10.74 -19.84 -1.08
CA LYS A 29 11.80 -20.78 -1.53
C LYS A 29 12.89 -20.05 -2.33
N SER A 30 12.52 -19.05 -3.12
CA SER A 30 13.43 -18.22 -3.91
C SER A 30 14.43 -17.44 -3.07
N TRP A 31 14.13 -17.12 -1.80
CA TRP A 31 15.00 -16.30 -0.96
C TRP A 31 16.38 -16.96 -0.78
N LYS A 32 16.42 -18.28 -0.65
CA LYS A 32 17.66 -19.06 -0.51
C LYS A 32 18.56 -19.03 -1.75
N GLN A 33 18.05 -18.57 -2.88
CA GLN A 33 18.77 -18.50 -4.15
C GLN A 33 19.47 -17.15 -4.36
N TYR A 34 19.13 -16.11 -3.58
CA TYR A 34 19.77 -14.81 -3.69
C TYR A 34 21.12 -14.77 -2.94
N PRO A 35 22.02 -13.81 -3.27
CA PRO A 35 23.23 -13.59 -2.50
C PRO A 35 22.96 -13.28 -1.01
N PRO A 36 23.91 -13.57 -0.10
CA PRO A 36 23.74 -13.31 1.33
C PRO A 36 23.33 -11.87 1.66
N GLU A 37 23.85 -10.90 0.91
CA GLU A 37 23.48 -9.49 1.03
C GLU A 37 21.98 -9.28 0.86
N THR A 38 21.38 -9.73 -0.25
CA THR A 38 19.93 -9.65 -0.47
C THR A 38 19.15 -10.44 0.59
N GLN A 39 19.64 -11.62 0.99
CA GLN A 39 18.97 -12.42 2.02
C GLN A 39 18.85 -11.66 3.35
N SER A 40 19.87 -10.86 3.71
CA SER A 40 19.85 -10.05 4.94
C SER A 40 18.79 -8.93 4.94
N HIS A 41 18.25 -8.58 3.77
CA HIS A 41 17.18 -7.60 3.59
C HIS A 41 15.79 -8.22 3.43
N LEU A 42 15.66 -9.55 3.56
CA LEU A 42 14.39 -10.26 3.38
C LEU A 42 13.89 -10.81 4.72
N HIS A 43 12.79 -10.24 5.21
CA HIS A 43 12.29 -10.48 6.57
C HIS A 43 10.92 -11.12 6.57
N VAL A 44 10.75 -12.10 7.45
CA VAL A 44 9.43 -12.67 7.76
C VAL A 44 8.80 -11.86 8.88
N HIS A 45 7.91 -10.95 8.53
CA HIS A 45 7.24 -10.10 9.50
C HIS A 45 5.82 -9.75 9.02
N GLY A 46 4.85 -9.81 9.94
CA GLY A 46 3.48 -9.37 9.68
C GLY A 46 3.32 -7.92 10.11
N ILE A 47 2.77 -7.08 9.23
CA ILE A 47 2.44 -5.69 9.58
C ILE A 47 1.02 -5.68 10.13
N ASP A 48 0.86 -5.25 11.37
CA ASP A 48 -0.43 -4.94 11.98
C ASP A 48 -0.63 -3.41 12.00
N PRO A 49 -1.44 -2.86 11.08
CA PRO A 49 -1.74 -1.44 11.02
C PRO A 49 -2.64 -0.93 12.15
N THR A 50 -3.06 -1.79 13.08
CA THR A 50 -3.87 -1.43 14.25
C THR A 50 -3.09 -1.52 15.57
N ALA A 51 -1.82 -1.91 15.52
CA ALA A 51 -0.95 -1.93 16.68
C ALA A 51 -0.72 -0.53 17.27
N SER A 52 -0.59 -0.42 18.59
CA SER A 52 -0.37 0.86 19.28
C SER A 52 0.92 1.58 18.90
N SER A 53 1.91 0.85 18.37
CA SER A 53 3.19 1.38 17.89
C SER A 53 3.23 1.66 16.39
N TYR A 54 2.08 1.67 15.71
CA TYR A 54 2.01 1.92 14.27
C TYR A 54 1.97 3.43 13.93
N PRO A 55 2.67 3.90 12.87
CA PRO A 55 3.61 3.15 12.06
C PRO A 55 4.92 2.88 12.84
N PRO A 56 5.55 1.70 12.68
CA PRO A 56 6.79 1.37 13.37
C PRO A 56 7.92 2.34 12.96
N SER A 57 8.38 3.15 13.91
CA SER A 57 9.34 4.24 13.70
C SER A 57 10.73 3.75 13.26
N ASP A 58 11.06 2.51 13.59
CA ASP A 58 12.30 1.80 13.31
C ASP A 58 12.41 1.30 11.85
N ILE A 59 11.29 1.28 11.10
CA ILE A 59 11.26 0.73 9.74
C ILE A 59 11.30 1.83 8.66
N PHE A 60 11.08 3.10 9.02
CA PHE A 60 10.96 4.22 8.06
C PHE A 60 12.01 5.31 8.31
N PRO A 61 13.25 5.12 7.83
CA PRO A 61 14.27 6.15 7.96
C PRO A 61 13.91 7.41 7.12
N PRO A 62 14.41 8.60 7.50
CA PRO A 62 14.21 9.81 6.69
C PRO A 62 14.64 9.61 5.24
N GLY A 63 13.80 10.06 4.30
CA GLY A 63 14.06 9.93 2.86
C GLY A 63 13.71 8.56 2.26
N CYS A 64 13.11 7.65 3.02
CA CYS A 64 12.63 6.38 2.47
C CYS A 64 11.37 6.54 1.61
N PHE A 65 11.08 5.52 0.80
CA PHE A 65 9.82 5.37 0.10
C PHE A 65 9.25 3.98 0.32
N LEU A 66 7.92 3.85 0.24
CA LEU A 66 7.24 2.57 0.39
C LEU A 66 6.94 1.97 -0.99
N ILE A 67 7.10 0.66 -1.10
CA ILE A 67 6.58 -0.09 -2.24
C ILE A 67 5.62 -1.14 -1.69
N GLY A 68 4.38 -1.12 -2.14
CA GLY A 68 3.45 -2.22 -2.02
C GLY A 68 3.27 -2.92 -3.35
N ASN A 69 4.02 -4.00 -3.56
CA ASN A 69 3.90 -4.80 -4.77
C ASN A 69 2.87 -5.90 -4.51
N HIS A 70 1.67 -5.78 -5.09
CA HIS A 70 0.60 -6.76 -4.89
C HIS A 70 0.33 -7.00 -3.40
N ALA A 71 0.21 -5.92 -2.63
CA ALA A 71 0.27 -5.94 -1.18
C ALA A 71 -1.01 -6.45 -0.47
N ASP A 72 -1.95 -7.07 -1.19
CA ASP A 72 -3.24 -7.54 -0.67
C ASP A 72 -3.94 -6.49 0.22
N GLU A 73 -4.33 -6.86 1.44
CA GLU A 73 -5.00 -5.99 2.42
C GLU A 73 -4.17 -4.77 2.85
N LEU A 74 -2.85 -4.75 2.60
CA LEU A 74 -1.99 -3.61 2.92
C LEU A 74 -1.97 -2.52 1.83
N SER A 75 -2.55 -2.79 0.65
CA SER A 75 -2.63 -1.80 -0.43
C SER A 75 -3.27 -0.46 0.00
N PRO A 76 -4.43 -0.44 0.70
CA PRO A 76 -5.00 0.81 1.22
C PRO A 76 -4.25 1.41 2.40
N TRP A 77 -3.38 0.64 3.07
CA TRP A 77 -2.57 1.13 4.19
C TRP A 77 -1.30 1.85 3.75
N LEU A 78 -0.86 1.69 2.50
CA LEU A 78 0.31 2.40 1.97
C LEU A 78 0.20 3.94 2.09
N PRO A 79 -0.87 4.60 1.60
CA PRO A 79 -1.00 6.05 1.75
C PRO A 79 -1.10 6.46 3.22
N ILE A 80 -1.78 5.69 4.08
CA ILE A 80 -1.86 6.00 5.52
C ILE A 80 -0.48 5.89 6.17
N THR A 81 0.23 4.79 5.96
CA THR A 81 1.59 4.58 6.49
C THR A 81 2.51 5.73 6.05
N ALA A 82 2.47 6.05 4.76
CA ALA A 82 3.31 7.05 4.15
C ALA A 82 2.98 8.47 4.67
N ALA A 83 1.71 8.80 4.92
CA ALA A 83 1.33 10.11 5.45
C ALA A 83 1.67 10.26 6.94
N LEU A 84 1.56 9.17 7.71
CA LEU A 84 1.96 9.15 9.12
C LEU A 84 3.49 9.16 9.29
N SER A 85 4.22 8.72 8.27
CA SER A 85 5.69 8.78 8.20
C SER A 85 6.16 10.08 7.55
N ASN A 86 7.09 10.81 8.17
CA ASN A 86 7.43 12.15 7.69
C ASN A 86 8.13 12.14 6.33
N GLY A 87 7.51 12.75 5.31
CA GLY A 87 8.11 12.94 3.98
C GLY A 87 8.22 11.68 3.12
N VAL A 88 7.49 10.61 3.45
CA VAL A 88 7.59 9.32 2.76
C VAL A 88 6.64 9.29 1.56
N SER A 89 7.19 9.02 0.37
CA SER A 89 6.39 8.74 -0.83
C SER A 89 6.12 7.23 -0.94
N TYR A 90 5.12 6.84 -1.73
CA TYR A 90 4.87 5.41 -1.96
C TYR A 90 4.51 5.08 -3.41
N LEU A 91 4.71 3.82 -3.75
CA LEU A 91 4.28 3.17 -4.97
C LEU A 91 3.43 1.95 -4.61
N SER A 92 2.26 1.82 -5.22
CA SER A 92 1.31 0.73 -5.01
C SER A 92 0.99 0.04 -6.33
N ILE A 93 1.12 -1.29 -6.36
CA ILE A 93 0.70 -2.16 -7.47
C ILE A 93 -0.48 -3.01 -6.98
N PRO A 94 -1.69 -2.44 -6.89
CA PRO A 94 -2.84 -3.10 -6.30
C PRO A 94 -3.27 -4.32 -7.13
N CYS A 95 -3.36 -5.49 -6.48
CA CYS A 95 -3.98 -6.68 -7.05
C CYS A 95 -5.37 -6.93 -6.44
N CYS A 96 -5.43 -7.23 -5.15
CA CYS A 96 -6.66 -7.62 -4.48
C CYS A 96 -7.42 -6.39 -3.97
N SER A 97 -8.73 -6.37 -4.18
CA SER A 97 -9.60 -5.26 -3.78
C SER A 97 -9.94 -5.38 -2.28
N TRP A 98 -9.16 -4.71 -1.45
CA TRP A 98 -9.37 -4.60 0.00
C TRP A 98 -9.62 -3.14 0.37
N ALA A 99 -10.68 -2.89 1.14
CA ALA A 99 -10.83 -1.66 1.90
C ALA A 99 -9.91 -1.71 3.14
N LEU A 100 -9.95 -0.67 3.99
CA LEU A 100 -9.04 -0.61 5.14
C LEU A 100 -9.21 -1.77 6.12
N ASP A 101 -10.44 -2.25 6.32
CA ASP A 101 -10.79 -3.23 7.35
C ASP A 101 -11.52 -4.47 6.82
N GLN A 102 -11.88 -4.50 5.52
CA GLN A 102 -12.62 -5.59 4.90
C GLN A 102 -12.35 -5.70 3.40
N LYS A 103 -12.91 -6.73 2.73
CA LYS A 103 -12.85 -6.80 1.27
C LYS A 103 -13.63 -5.64 0.64
N PHE A 104 -13.07 -5.06 -0.41
CA PHE A 104 -13.72 -3.98 -1.14
C PHE A 104 -14.83 -4.52 -2.03
N HIS A 105 -16.02 -3.94 -1.90
CA HIS A 105 -17.18 -4.25 -2.73
C HIS A 105 -17.79 -2.95 -3.24
N ARG A 106 -17.89 -2.81 -4.57
CA ARG A 106 -18.31 -1.56 -5.26
C ARG A 106 -19.63 -0.97 -4.75
N ASN A 107 -20.57 -1.80 -4.30
CA ASN A 107 -21.91 -1.38 -3.88
C ASN A 107 -22.09 -1.47 -2.35
N ASP A 108 -21.03 -1.72 -1.61
CA ASP A 108 -21.10 -1.89 -0.16
C ASP A 108 -20.99 -0.55 0.56
N LYS A 109 -22.12 -0.16 1.17
CA LYS A 109 -22.25 1.07 1.95
C LYS A 109 -21.46 1.05 3.26
N SER A 110 -21.02 -0.12 3.71
CA SER A 110 -20.20 -0.29 4.91
C SER A 110 -18.69 -0.11 4.67
N THR A 111 -18.27 -0.01 3.40
CA THR A 111 -16.87 0.23 3.01
C THR A 111 -16.32 1.44 3.74
N PHE A 112 -15.18 1.27 4.41
CA PHE A 112 -14.48 2.34 5.09
C PHE A 112 -13.11 2.67 4.45
N PRO A 113 -12.82 3.96 4.18
CA PRO A 113 -13.76 5.08 4.28
C PRO A 113 -14.78 5.06 3.13
N PRO A 114 -15.91 5.77 3.26
CA PRO A 114 -17.02 5.68 2.32
C PRO A 114 -16.62 6.11 0.91
N LEU A 115 -17.23 5.51 -0.10
CA LEU A 115 -16.95 5.73 -1.53
C LEU A 115 -17.27 7.17 -2.03
N GLN A 116 -17.83 8.02 -1.17
CA GLN A 116 -18.38 9.31 -1.56
C GLN A 116 -17.44 10.44 -1.15
N TRP A 117 -16.52 10.78 -2.05
CA TRP A 117 -15.75 12.02 -1.98
C TRP A 117 -16.01 12.88 -3.22
N PRO A 118 -15.84 14.21 -3.12
CA PRO A 118 -15.81 15.06 -4.29
C PRO A 118 -14.76 14.56 -5.29
N ILE A 119 -15.20 14.29 -6.52
CA ILE A 119 -14.31 13.91 -7.62
C ILE A 119 -13.58 15.17 -8.08
N HIS A 120 -12.25 15.18 -8.02
CA HIS A 120 -11.45 16.28 -8.57
C HIS A 120 -11.05 15.95 -10.02
N ASP A 121 -10.50 16.93 -10.72
CA ASP A 121 -10.14 16.79 -12.13
C ASP A 121 -9.08 15.69 -12.36
N GLU A 122 -8.21 15.44 -11.37
CA GLU A 122 -7.22 14.37 -11.42
C GLU A 122 -7.85 12.97 -11.39
N GLU A 123 -8.85 12.71 -10.54
CA GLU A 123 -9.58 11.45 -10.57
C GLU A 123 -10.45 11.31 -11.83
N ARG A 124 -11.04 12.39 -12.34
CA ARG A 124 -11.79 12.33 -13.60
C ARG A 124 -10.89 11.92 -14.76
N ARG A 125 -9.71 12.53 -14.88
CA ARG A 125 -8.70 12.15 -15.88
C ARG A 125 -8.24 10.71 -15.70
N PHE A 126 -8.08 10.25 -14.46
CA PHE A 126 -7.75 8.86 -14.20
C PHE A 126 -8.86 7.90 -14.63
N GLU A 127 -10.12 8.19 -14.30
CA GLU A 127 -11.29 7.41 -14.73
C GLU A 127 -11.41 7.31 -16.25
N GLU A 128 -11.08 8.37 -16.97
CA GLU A 128 -11.00 8.37 -18.43
C GLU A 128 -9.88 7.43 -18.92
N ARG A 129 -8.68 7.52 -18.34
CA ARG A 129 -7.54 6.66 -18.66
C ARG A 129 -7.78 5.17 -18.38
N LEU A 130 -8.64 4.85 -17.41
CA LEU A 130 -9.04 3.46 -17.13
C LEU A 130 -9.78 2.81 -18.32
N GLY A 131 -10.38 3.58 -19.22
CA GLY A 131 -11.14 3.06 -20.36
C GLY A 131 -12.24 2.10 -19.91
N ASP A 132 -12.28 0.89 -20.45
CA ASP A 132 -13.26 -0.14 -20.05
C ASP A 132 -13.03 -0.69 -18.64
N THR A 133 -11.81 -0.56 -18.09
CA THR A 133 -11.48 -1.04 -16.73
C THR A 133 -12.37 -0.38 -15.68
N LYS A 134 -12.80 0.87 -15.89
CA LYS A 134 -13.66 1.62 -14.95
C LYS A 134 -15.00 0.94 -14.67
N LYS A 135 -15.48 0.09 -15.59
CA LYS A 135 -16.74 -0.66 -15.40
C LYS A 135 -16.58 -1.83 -14.42
N SER A 136 -15.36 -2.28 -14.20
CA SER A 136 -15.05 -3.42 -13.34
C SER A 136 -14.96 -3.04 -11.85
N THR A 137 -15.07 -4.04 -10.98
CA THR A 137 -14.78 -3.88 -9.54
C THR A 137 -13.35 -3.39 -9.30
N TYR A 138 -12.40 -3.82 -10.13
CA TYR A 138 -11.01 -3.40 -10.02
C TYR A 138 -10.84 -1.91 -10.37
N GLY A 139 -11.49 -1.42 -11.43
CA GLY A 139 -11.50 0.01 -11.76
C GLY A 139 -12.10 0.86 -10.65
N ALA A 140 -13.26 0.47 -10.13
CA ALA A 140 -13.87 1.16 -8.98
C ALA A 140 -12.95 1.15 -7.74
N TYR A 141 -12.25 0.05 -7.49
CA TYR A 141 -11.26 -0.05 -6.43
C TYR A 141 -10.06 0.88 -6.63
N LEU A 142 -9.55 1.00 -7.86
CA LEU A 142 -8.47 1.93 -8.18
C LEU A 142 -8.88 3.39 -7.94
N CYS A 143 -10.09 3.78 -8.36
CA CYS A 143 -10.62 5.12 -8.10
C CYS A 143 -10.73 5.40 -6.59
N TRP A 144 -11.24 4.43 -5.83
CA TRP A 144 -11.33 4.55 -4.37
C TRP A 144 -9.95 4.66 -3.71
N LEU A 145 -8.96 3.86 -4.14
CA LEU A 145 -7.58 3.97 -3.64
C LEU A 145 -6.97 5.34 -3.94
N MET A 146 -7.21 5.88 -5.14
CA MET A 146 -6.74 7.22 -5.48
C MET A 146 -7.40 8.29 -4.62
N ALA A 147 -8.71 8.23 -4.43
CA ALA A 147 -9.41 9.16 -3.54
C ALA A 147 -8.88 9.08 -2.10
N LEU A 148 -8.71 7.86 -1.54
CA LEU A 148 -8.10 7.65 -0.22
C LEU A 148 -6.71 8.28 -0.13
N SER A 149 -5.91 8.13 -1.18
CA SER A 149 -4.56 8.66 -1.26
C SER A 149 -4.52 10.19 -1.35
N ARG A 150 -5.45 10.79 -2.10
CA ARG A 150 -5.64 12.25 -2.15
C ARG A 150 -6.07 12.80 -0.79
N GLU A 151 -6.95 12.10 -0.08
CA GLU A 151 -7.36 12.49 1.28
C GLU A 151 -6.19 12.43 2.28
N CYS A 152 -5.22 11.55 2.06
CA CYS A 152 -3.94 11.54 2.79
C CYS A 152 -2.96 12.66 2.30
N GLY A 153 -3.39 13.47 1.32
CA GLY A 153 -2.74 14.67 0.79
C GLY A 153 -1.56 14.44 -0.14
N PHE A 154 -1.47 13.27 -0.77
CA PHE A 154 -0.46 12.99 -1.79
C PHE A 154 -0.75 13.73 -3.11
N ALA A 155 0.32 14.07 -3.85
CA ALA A 155 0.19 14.31 -5.29
C ALA A 155 0.21 12.96 -6.00
N LEU A 156 -0.84 12.68 -6.78
CA LEU A 156 -1.04 11.36 -7.36
C LEU A 156 -0.52 11.29 -8.80
N GLU A 157 0.21 10.22 -9.08
CA GLU A 157 0.55 9.79 -10.43
C GLU A 157 0.05 8.35 -10.62
N SER A 158 -0.19 7.95 -11.87
CA SER A 158 -0.58 6.59 -12.19
C SER A 158 -0.02 6.13 -13.52
N GLU A 159 0.32 4.86 -13.63
CA GLU A 159 0.87 4.25 -14.85
C GLU A 159 0.40 2.80 -15.01
N THR A 160 0.43 2.30 -16.25
CA THR A 160 0.20 0.91 -16.60
C THR A 160 1.51 0.16 -16.80
N LEU A 161 1.69 -0.94 -16.07
CA LEU A 161 2.83 -1.83 -16.26
C LEU A 161 2.62 -2.76 -17.46
N ARG A 162 3.72 -3.06 -18.14
CA ARG A 162 3.78 -4.06 -19.21
C ARG A 162 3.95 -5.47 -18.63
N ILE A 163 2.98 -5.89 -17.80
CA ILE A 163 2.93 -7.24 -17.23
C ILE A 163 1.72 -8.01 -17.78
N PRO A 164 1.79 -9.35 -17.87
CA PRO A 164 0.70 -10.18 -18.39
C PRO A 164 -0.40 -10.36 -17.32
N SER A 165 -1.06 -9.27 -16.93
CA SER A 165 -2.16 -9.23 -15.96
C SER A 165 -3.08 -8.07 -16.25
N THR A 166 -4.39 -8.25 -16.05
CA THR A 166 -5.37 -7.16 -16.10
C THR A 166 -5.30 -6.24 -14.88
N ARG A 167 -4.53 -6.63 -13.86
CA ARG A 167 -4.23 -5.87 -12.64
C ARG A 167 -2.82 -5.30 -12.72
N ASN A 168 -2.61 -4.43 -13.71
CA ASN A 168 -1.31 -3.86 -14.07
C ASN A 168 -1.21 -2.35 -13.81
N TRP A 169 -2.18 -1.75 -13.13
CA TRP A 169 -2.12 -0.34 -12.78
C TRP A 169 -1.22 -0.11 -11.56
N VAL A 170 -0.50 1.01 -11.58
CA VAL A 170 0.34 1.52 -10.51
C VAL A 170 -0.21 2.87 -10.08
N ILE A 171 -0.25 3.08 -8.78
CA ILE A 171 -0.55 4.37 -8.16
C ILE A 171 0.70 4.81 -7.40
N ILE A 172 1.15 6.03 -7.64
CA ILE A 172 2.29 6.64 -6.97
C ILE A 172 1.78 7.86 -6.20
N GLY A 173 2.04 7.89 -4.90
CA GLY A 173 1.76 9.06 -4.06
C GLY A 173 3.06 9.79 -3.74
N ARG A 174 3.24 10.98 -4.32
CA ARG A 174 4.36 11.88 -4.01
C ARG A 174 4.06 12.66 -2.74
N ALA A 175 4.94 12.54 -1.76
CA ALA A 175 4.84 13.31 -0.52
C ALA A 175 4.99 14.81 -0.82
N LYS A 176 4.17 15.62 -0.16
CA LYS A 176 4.27 17.08 -0.19
C LYS A 176 4.82 17.56 1.15
N PRO A 177 5.93 18.33 1.17
CA PRO A 177 6.43 18.93 2.41
C PRO A 177 5.35 19.75 3.11
N GLY A 178 5.21 19.61 4.43
CA GLY A 178 4.27 20.42 5.22
C GLY A 178 2.78 20.08 5.04
N ASN A 179 2.44 18.94 4.44
CA ASN A 179 1.05 18.50 4.32
C ASN A 179 0.47 18.00 5.67
N THR A 180 0.08 18.94 6.53
CA THR A 180 -0.52 18.65 7.84
C THR A 180 -1.93 18.06 7.73
N ILE A 181 -2.76 18.62 6.84
CA ILE A 181 -4.15 18.19 6.64
C ILE A 181 -4.21 16.71 6.23
N GLY A 182 -3.40 16.30 5.25
CA GLY A 182 -3.38 14.91 4.82
C GLY A 182 -2.92 13.94 5.91
N LYS A 183 -1.97 14.36 6.75
CA LYS A 183 -1.54 13.59 7.92
C LYS A 183 -2.63 13.46 8.98
N GLU A 184 -3.37 14.54 9.26
CA GLU A 184 -4.52 14.52 10.17
C GLU A 184 -5.62 13.58 9.67
N ARG A 185 -5.93 13.62 8.37
CA ARG A 185 -6.89 12.70 7.73
C ARG A 185 -6.44 11.25 7.80
N ALA A 186 -5.16 10.98 7.55
CA ALA A 186 -4.60 9.63 7.71
C ALA A 186 -4.70 9.13 9.15
N GLN A 187 -4.43 10.00 10.14
CA GLN A 187 -4.58 9.68 11.57
C GLN A 187 -6.03 9.40 11.95
N GLU A 188 -6.98 10.16 11.38
CA GLU A 188 -8.41 9.95 11.56
C GLU A 188 -8.85 8.58 11.01
N PHE A 189 -8.47 8.26 9.77
CA PHE A 189 -8.78 6.95 9.17
C PHE A 189 -8.21 5.79 9.99
N HIS A 190 -6.93 5.89 10.39
CA HIS A 190 -6.30 4.91 11.24
C HIS A 190 -7.08 4.72 12.56
N SER A 191 -7.39 5.81 13.26
CA SER A 191 -8.09 5.76 14.55
C SER A 191 -9.49 5.16 14.43
N GLN A 192 -10.21 5.45 13.34
CA GLN A 192 -11.52 4.86 13.09
C GLN A 192 -11.45 3.36 12.79
N VAL A 193 -10.44 2.90 12.04
CA VAL A 193 -10.25 1.46 11.81
C VAL A 193 -9.95 0.73 13.11
N VAL A 194 -9.06 1.30 13.95
CA VAL A 194 -8.75 0.76 15.28
C VAL A 194 -10.02 0.67 16.14
N ALA A 195 -10.82 1.74 16.18
CA ALA A 195 -12.06 1.77 16.96
C ALA A 195 -13.12 0.75 16.46
N ARG A 196 -13.15 0.49 15.15
CA ARG A 196 -14.07 -0.49 14.55
C ARG A 196 -13.68 -1.94 14.88
N GLY A 197 -12.39 -2.22 15.09
CA GLY A 197 -11.91 -3.55 15.50
C GLY A 197 -12.14 -4.68 14.48
N LEU A 198 -12.40 -4.33 13.22
CA LEU A 198 -12.72 -5.30 12.16
C LEU A 198 -11.49 -5.80 11.39
N PHE A 199 -10.39 -5.04 11.41
CA PHE A 199 -9.16 -5.44 10.72
C PHE A 199 -8.57 -6.69 11.37
N LYS A 200 -8.19 -7.67 10.55
CA LYS A 200 -7.54 -8.90 10.99
C LYS A 200 -6.20 -9.05 10.31
N THR A 201 -5.13 -8.88 11.09
CA THR A 201 -3.77 -9.10 10.65
C THR A 201 -3.58 -10.57 10.26
N ARG A 202 -3.10 -10.82 9.03
CA ARG A 202 -2.65 -12.17 8.66
C ARG A 202 -1.36 -12.49 9.39
N GLN A 203 -1.44 -13.39 10.36
CA GLN A 203 -0.24 -13.94 10.98
C GLN A 203 0.46 -14.89 10.00
N GLY A 204 1.78 -14.82 9.95
CA GLY A 204 2.59 -15.80 9.25
C GLY A 204 2.39 -17.20 9.84
N ALA A 205 2.41 -18.22 9.00
CA ALA A 205 2.48 -19.60 9.47
C ALA A 205 3.86 -19.83 10.10
N ASN A 206 4.03 -19.48 11.38
CA ASN A 206 5.07 -19.93 12.33
C ASN A 206 4.99 -19.16 13.67
N SER A 207 3.80 -19.02 14.26
CA SER A 207 3.63 -18.55 15.66
C SER A 207 3.17 -19.69 16.58
N HIS A 208 3.74 -20.89 16.39
CA HIS A 208 3.67 -21.98 17.37
C HIS A 208 5.11 -22.44 17.62
N SER A 209 5.74 -21.80 18.62
CA SER A 209 6.87 -22.34 19.36
C SER A 209 6.34 -22.83 20.70
#